data_AF-A0A9D2DKM5-F1
#
_entry.id   AF-A0A9D2DKM5-F1
#
_cell.length_a   1.000
_cell.length_b   1.000
_cell.length_c   1.000
_cell.angle_alpha   90.00
_cell.angle_beta   90.00
_cell.angle_gamma   90.00
#
_symmetry.space_group_name_H-M   'P 1'
#
loop_
_entity.id
_entity.type
_entity.pdbx_description
1 polymer ?
#
loop_
_entity_poly.entity_id
_entity_poly.type
_entity_poly.pdbx_seq_one_letter_code
_entity_poly.pdbx_strand_id
1 'polypeptide(L)'
;MIEHTEQMSRFVQNYGRVQSLLRIYDKAKSNSSEGAEVIKNDEDIRLTDLLRAAVVFLHGSQEDYIRSILSEWMRQKVDEKELSTIALLGSSGRVEKFSLAQLNRFSKYSVSTLIDESIKESLGKTSFNSYTEICSWMNKIGISLATFSNQNQINELIKRRHKIVHEVDQVA
;
A
#
# COMPACT_ATOMS: atom_id res chain seq x y z
N MET A 1 -1.44 -18.00 12.26
CA MET A 1 -0.26 -18.52 11.53
C MET A 1 -0.56 -18.95 10.09
N ILE A 2 -1.82 -19.15 9.68
CA ILE A 2 -2.20 -19.52 8.29
C ILE A 2 -2.37 -18.27 7.39
N GLU A 3 -2.83 -17.14 7.93
CA GLU A 3 -3.10 -15.90 7.16
C GLU A 3 -1.84 -15.22 6.58
N HIS A 4 -0.71 -15.28 7.28
CA HIS A 4 0.57 -14.76 6.77
C HIS A 4 0.97 -15.34 5.41
N THR A 5 0.68 -16.63 5.19
CA THR A 5 1.01 -17.32 3.94
C THR A 5 0.15 -16.81 2.79
N GLU A 6 -1.12 -16.48 3.05
CA GLU A 6 -2.04 -15.96 2.03
C GLU A 6 -1.67 -14.54 1.61
N GLN A 7 -1.39 -13.66 2.57
CA GLN A 7 -1.02 -12.27 2.29
C GLN A 7 0.32 -12.19 1.54
N MET A 8 1.29 -13.00 1.95
CA MET A 8 2.55 -13.11 1.22
C MET A 8 2.33 -13.69 -0.19
N SER A 9 1.49 -14.71 -0.34
CA SER A 9 1.16 -15.30 -1.64
C SER A 9 0.55 -14.26 -2.59
N ARG A 10 -0.39 -13.45 -2.12
CA ARG A 10 -0.99 -12.36 -2.90
C ARG A 10 0.04 -11.30 -3.30
N PHE A 11 0.94 -10.92 -2.38
CA PHE A 11 2.04 -10.00 -2.69
C PHE A 11 2.97 -10.58 -3.78
N VAL A 12 3.38 -11.85 -3.65
CA VAL A 12 4.20 -12.55 -4.64
C VAL A 12 3.51 -12.62 -6.01
N GLN A 13 2.22 -12.93 -6.04
CA GLN A 13 1.44 -12.93 -7.27
C GLN A 13 1.41 -11.56 -7.94
N ASN A 14 1.16 -10.50 -7.18
CA ASN A 14 1.16 -9.13 -7.69
C ASN A 14 2.55 -8.69 -8.15
N TYR A 15 3.61 -9.10 -7.46
CA TYR A 15 4.98 -8.89 -7.90
C TYR A 15 5.27 -9.59 -9.24
N GLY A 16 4.78 -10.82 -9.43
CA GLY A 16 4.87 -11.52 -10.73
C GLY A 16 4.14 -10.78 -11.86
N ARG A 17 3.00 -10.13 -11.56
CA ARG A 17 2.28 -9.27 -12.50
C ARG A 17 3.09 -8.01 -12.85
N VAL A 18 3.79 -7.40 -11.89
CA VAL A 18 4.74 -6.30 -12.15
C VAL A 18 5.88 -6.78 -13.06
N GLN A 19 6.47 -7.95 -12.79
CA GLN A 19 7.49 -8.52 -13.66
C GLN A 19 6.99 -8.77 -15.09
N SER A 20 5.71 -9.11 -15.24
CA SER A 20 5.08 -9.30 -16.54
C SER A 20 4.98 -7.97 -17.31
N LEU A 21 4.67 -6.86 -16.64
CA LEU A 21 4.69 -5.52 -17.25
C LEU A 21 6.10 -5.13 -17.73
N LEU A 22 7.13 -5.41 -16.92
CA LEU A 22 8.52 -5.15 -17.31
C LEU A 22 8.93 -5.95 -18.55
N ARG A 23 8.56 -7.24 -18.63
CA ARG A 23 8.82 -8.07 -19.82
C ARG A 23 8.10 -7.58 -21.07
N ILE A 24 6.89 -7.03 -20.92
CA ILE A 24 6.16 -6.43 -22.05
C ILE A 24 6.88 -5.18 -22.53
N TYR A 25 7.33 -4.33 -21.60
CA TYR A 25 8.13 -3.15 -21.92
C TYR A 25 9.42 -3.53 -22.67
N ASP A 26 10.19 -4.49 -22.17
CA ASP A 26 11.46 -4.91 -22.79
C ASP A 26 11.25 -5.44 -24.21
N LYS A 27 10.21 -6.26 -24.42
CA LYS A 27 9.85 -6.78 -25.75
C LYS A 27 9.41 -5.67 -26.71
N ALA A 28 8.55 -4.76 -26.23
CA ALA A 28 8.05 -3.68 -27.06
C ALA A 28 9.19 -2.75 -27.48
N LYS A 29 10.08 -2.38 -26.56
CA LYS A 29 11.28 -1.57 -26.82
C LYS A 29 12.23 -2.23 -27.83
N SER A 30 12.46 -3.53 -27.70
CA SER A 30 13.32 -4.28 -28.61
C SER A 30 12.75 -4.30 -30.04
N ASN A 31 11.44 -4.46 -30.19
CA ASN A 31 10.77 -4.45 -31.50
C ASN A 31 10.75 -3.06 -32.15
N SER A 32 10.70 -1.99 -31.36
CA SER A 32 10.79 -0.60 -31.87
C SER A 32 12.17 -0.26 -32.42
N SER A 33 13.22 -1.00 -32.00
CA SER A 33 14.62 -0.71 -32.35
C SER A 33 15.01 -1.16 -33.77
N GLU A 34 14.23 -2.06 -34.40
CA GLU A 34 14.55 -2.63 -35.73
C GLU A 34 14.03 -1.80 -36.93
N GLY A 35 13.44 -0.61 -36.70
CA GLY A 35 12.96 0.24 -37.80
C GLY A 35 12.63 1.71 -37.51
N ALA A 36 12.86 2.23 -36.30
CA ALA A 36 12.35 3.54 -35.87
C ALA A 36 13.42 4.63 -35.79
N GLU A 37 13.80 5.21 -36.94
CA GLU A 37 14.51 6.50 -36.95
C GLU A 37 13.57 7.71 -36.76
N VAL A 38 12.24 7.53 -36.77
CA VAL A 38 11.30 8.63 -37.05
C VAL A 38 10.27 8.97 -35.94
N ILE A 39 10.10 8.17 -34.87
CA ILE A 39 9.06 8.45 -33.83
C ILE A 39 9.64 8.41 -32.40
N LYS A 40 10.62 9.27 -32.12
CA LYS A 40 11.41 9.22 -30.86
C LYS A 40 10.77 9.87 -29.62
N ASN A 41 9.55 10.39 -29.68
CA ASN A 41 8.94 11.07 -28.53
C ASN A 41 7.64 10.41 -28.05
N ASP A 42 6.64 10.27 -28.92
CA ASP A 42 5.32 9.77 -28.51
C ASP A 42 5.29 8.26 -28.21
N GLU A 43 6.04 7.45 -28.96
CA GLU A 43 6.13 6.00 -28.71
C GLU A 43 6.90 5.71 -27.42
N ASP A 44 8.01 6.42 -27.17
CA ASP A 44 8.77 6.31 -25.94
C ASP A 44 7.97 6.76 -24.71
N ILE A 45 7.14 7.81 -24.83
CA ILE A 45 6.21 8.22 -23.76
C ILE A 45 5.18 7.11 -23.46
N ARG A 46 4.55 6.54 -24.49
CA ARG A 46 3.56 5.45 -24.32
C ARG A 46 4.19 4.17 -23.78
N LEU A 47 5.41 3.84 -24.19
CA LEU A 47 6.13 2.69 -23.66
C LEU A 47 6.52 2.91 -22.20
N THR A 48 6.95 4.12 -21.84
CA THR A 48 7.26 4.46 -20.44
C THR A 48 6.01 4.44 -19.54
N ASP A 49 4.79 4.54 -20.07
CA ASP A 49 3.56 4.34 -19.29
C ASP A 49 3.43 2.91 -18.74
N LEU A 50 4.00 1.90 -19.40
CA LEU A 50 4.08 0.55 -18.83
C LEU A 50 4.92 0.52 -17.56
N LEU A 51 6.03 1.28 -17.54
CA LEU A 51 6.88 1.42 -16.36
C LEU A 51 6.18 2.23 -15.26
N ARG A 52 5.47 3.31 -15.63
CA ARG A 52 4.67 4.08 -14.68
C ARG A 52 3.57 3.24 -14.04
N ALA A 53 2.85 2.46 -14.84
CA ALA A 53 1.86 1.50 -14.37
C ALA A 53 2.49 0.44 -13.44
N ALA A 54 3.68 -0.07 -13.78
CA ALA A 54 4.42 -1.01 -12.95
C ALA A 54 4.77 -0.42 -11.58
N VAL A 55 5.22 0.84 -11.51
CA VAL A 55 5.54 1.54 -10.25
C VAL A 55 4.29 1.72 -9.38
N VAL A 56 3.20 2.24 -9.96
CA VAL A 56 1.93 2.45 -9.22
C VAL A 56 1.38 1.13 -8.71
N PHE A 57 1.40 0.09 -9.54
CA PHE A 57 0.87 -1.22 -9.18
C PHE A 57 1.74 -1.93 -8.13
N LEU A 58 3.07 -1.83 -8.22
CA LEU A 58 3.98 -2.34 -7.20
C LEU A 58 3.75 -1.66 -5.86
N HIS A 59 3.60 -0.33 -5.86
CA HIS A 59 3.33 0.43 -4.64
C HIS A 59 1.98 0.04 -4.03
N GLY A 60 0.90 -0.04 -4.82
CA GLY A 60 -0.40 -0.50 -4.31
C GLY A 60 -0.34 -1.92 -3.72
N SER A 61 0.50 -2.79 -4.30
CA SER A 61 0.73 -4.14 -3.78
C SER A 61 1.51 -4.13 -2.46
N GLN A 62 2.49 -3.24 -2.32
CA GLN A 62 3.23 -3.03 -1.08
C GLN A 62 2.32 -2.50 0.03
N GLU A 63 1.51 -1.46 -0.24
CA GLU A 63 0.59 -0.90 0.75
C GLU A 63 -0.42 -1.93 1.22
N ASP A 64 -0.97 -2.73 0.31
CA ASP A 64 -1.91 -3.80 0.65
C ASP A 64 -1.27 -4.85 1.57
N TYR A 65 -0.05 -5.27 1.26
CA TYR A 65 0.68 -6.20 2.11
C TYR A 65 0.95 -5.63 3.51
N ILE A 66 1.41 -4.38 3.60
CA ILE A 66 1.66 -3.71 4.89
C ILE A 66 0.36 -3.56 5.69
N ARG A 67 -0.73 -3.12 5.06
CA ARG A 67 -2.06 -3.01 5.71
C ARG A 67 -2.54 -4.35 6.26
N SER A 68 -2.32 -5.44 5.53
CA SER A 68 -2.67 -6.79 6.00
C SER A 68 -1.85 -7.21 7.22
N ILE A 69 -0.53 -7.01 7.20
CA ILE A 69 0.34 -7.30 8.36
C ILE A 69 -0.06 -6.48 9.58
N LEU A 70 -0.29 -5.17 9.41
CA LEU A 70 -0.75 -4.29 10.47
C LEU A 70 -2.11 -4.75 11.03
N SER A 71 -3.05 -5.12 10.17
CA SER A 71 -4.39 -5.55 10.60
C SER A 71 -4.33 -6.80 11.47
N GLU A 72 -3.47 -7.77 11.13
CA GLU A 72 -3.30 -9.01 11.88
C GLU A 72 -2.58 -8.77 13.22
N TRP A 73 -1.55 -7.91 13.23
CA TRP A 73 -0.67 -7.76 14.39
C TRP A 73 -1.12 -6.69 15.37
N MET A 74 -1.80 -5.63 14.91
CA MET A 74 -2.26 -4.56 15.80
C MET A 74 -3.15 -5.11 16.90
N ARG A 75 -4.06 -6.03 16.60
CA ARG A 75 -4.89 -6.68 17.63
C ARG A 75 -4.09 -7.28 18.79
N GLN A 76 -2.93 -7.86 18.50
CA GLN A 76 -2.13 -8.62 19.47
C GLN A 76 -1.09 -7.77 20.20
N LYS A 77 -0.70 -6.64 19.61
CA LYS A 77 0.49 -5.88 20.02
C LYS A 77 0.21 -4.42 20.35
N VAL A 78 -0.90 -3.86 19.91
CA VAL A 78 -1.21 -2.44 20.08
C VAL A 78 -1.58 -2.15 21.53
N ASP A 79 -1.05 -1.07 22.08
CA ASP A 79 -1.41 -0.59 23.41
C ASP A 79 -2.68 0.29 23.36
N GLU A 80 -3.17 0.70 24.53
CA GLU A 80 -4.37 1.53 24.66
C GLU A 80 -4.22 2.87 23.93
N LYS A 81 -3.02 3.47 23.99
CA LYS A 81 -2.72 4.74 23.37
C LYS A 81 -2.84 4.65 21.85
N GLU A 82 -2.30 3.60 21.25
CA GLU A 82 -2.31 3.45 19.80
C GLU A 82 -3.72 3.05 19.33
N LEU A 83 -4.45 2.25 20.12
CA LEU A 83 -5.85 1.93 19.85
C LEU A 83 -6.76 3.16 19.91
N SER A 84 -6.45 4.15 20.75
CA SER A 84 -7.20 5.41 20.80
C SER A 84 -7.13 6.23 19.51
N THR A 85 -6.19 5.89 18.61
CA THR A 85 -6.08 6.52 17.29
C THR A 85 -6.95 5.85 16.20
N ILE A 86 -7.61 4.74 16.53
CA ILE A 86 -8.46 3.98 15.62
C ILE A 86 -9.91 4.48 15.72
N ALA A 87 -10.49 4.82 14.58
CA ALA A 87 -11.87 5.27 14.52
C ALA A 87 -12.83 4.08 14.67
N LEU A 88 -13.98 4.29 15.34
CA LEU A 88 -15.01 3.28 15.47
C LEU A 88 -15.53 2.86 14.09
N LEU A 89 -15.80 1.57 13.89
CA LEU A 89 -16.41 1.02 12.68
C LEU A 89 -17.63 1.85 12.23
N GLY A 90 -17.69 2.16 10.94
CA GLY A 90 -18.78 2.92 10.32
C GLY A 90 -18.84 4.40 10.72
N SER A 91 -17.72 4.95 11.20
CA SER A 91 -17.53 6.40 11.39
C SER A 91 -17.01 7.06 10.10
N SER A 92 -16.84 8.38 10.14
CA SER A 92 -16.24 9.16 9.04
C SER A 92 -14.75 8.84 8.75
N GLY A 93 -14.16 7.89 9.49
CA GLY A 93 -12.73 7.57 9.45
C GLY A 93 -11.89 8.47 10.37
N ARG A 94 -12.52 9.32 11.17
CA ARG A 94 -11.88 10.12 12.22
C ARG A 94 -12.26 9.60 13.59
N VAL A 95 -11.31 9.65 14.52
CA VAL A 95 -11.56 9.38 15.93
C VAL A 95 -12.50 10.45 16.47
N GLU A 96 -13.63 10.01 17.00
CA GLU A 96 -14.65 10.88 17.56
C GLU A 96 -15.25 10.26 18.83
N LYS A 97 -15.77 11.10 19.72
CA LYS A 97 -16.50 10.63 20.90
C LYS A 97 -17.82 10.01 20.45
N PHE A 98 -18.14 8.83 20.98
CA PHE A 98 -19.41 8.16 20.75
C PHE A 98 -20.13 7.86 22.07
N SER A 99 -21.45 7.70 22.00
CA SER A 99 -22.30 7.31 23.12
C SER A 99 -22.56 5.80 23.11
N LEU A 100 -22.94 5.23 24.26
CA LEU A 100 -23.35 3.82 24.34
C LEU A 100 -24.56 3.51 23.44
N ALA A 101 -25.46 4.47 23.24
CA ALA A 101 -26.60 4.31 22.34
C ALA A 101 -26.15 4.04 20.89
N GLN A 102 -25.06 4.66 20.44
CA GLN A 102 -24.50 4.43 19.10
C GLN A 102 -23.91 3.02 18.95
N LEU A 103 -23.47 2.38 20.05
CA LEU A 103 -22.98 1.00 20.02
C LEU A 103 -24.10 -0.03 19.82
N ASN A 104 -25.36 0.34 20.00
CA ASN A 104 -26.49 -0.59 19.84
C ASN A 104 -26.56 -1.21 18.43
N ARG A 105 -26.08 -0.49 17.40
CA ARG A 105 -25.98 -1.00 16.02
C ARG A 105 -25.00 -2.17 15.88
N PHE A 106 -24.10 -2.33 16.85
CA PHE A 106 -23.14 -3.44 16.95
C PHE A 106 -23.53 -4.46 18.03
N SER A 107 -24.78 -4.49 18.47
CA SER A 107 -25.25 -5.40 19.53
C SER A 107 -25.01 -6.89 19.27
N LYS A 108 -24.82 -7.28 18.00
CA LYS A 108 -24.47 -8.66 17.60
C LYS A 108 -22.96 -8.93 17.57
N TYR A 109 -22.13 -7.89 17.70
CA TYR A 109 -20.68 -8.02 17.68
C TYR A 109 -20.18 -8.28 19.10
N SER A 110 -19.16 -9.14 19.22
CA SER A 110 -18.33 -9.12 20.42
C SER A 110 -17.49 -7.83 20.43
N VAL A 111 -17.06 -7.37 21.62
CA VAL A 111 -16.15 -6.22 21.72
C VAL A 111 -14.88 -6.45 20.92
N SER A 112 -14.33 -7.68 20.96
CA SER A 112 -13.16 -8.04 20.14
C SER A 112 -13.44 -7.88 18.65
N THR A 113 -14.56 -8.41 18.16
CA THR A 113 -14.91 -8.32 16.73
C THR A 113 -15.09 -6.86 16.31
N LEU A 114 -15.71 -6.03 17.15
CA LEU A 114 -15.87 -4.60 16.87
C LEU A 114 -14.51 -3.90 16.77
N ILE A 115 -13.57 -4.21 17.66
CA ILE A 115 -12.20 -3.69 17.60
C ILE A 115 -11.52 -4.15 16.30
N ASP A 116 -11.56 -5.44 16.00
CA ASP A 116 -10.90 -6.03 14.82
C ASP A 116 -11.39 -5.38 13.51
N GLU A 117 -12.71 -5.23 13.37
CA GLU A 117 -13.30 -4.61 12.18
C GLU A 117 -13.03 -3.09 12.12
N SER A 118 -12.96 -2.40 13.27
CA SER A 118 -12.58 -0.98 13.33
C SER A 118 -11.12 -0.74 12.90
N ILE A 119 -10.21 -1.62 13.32
CA ILE A 119 -8.80 -1.61 12.91
C ILE A 119 -8.70 -1.84 11.39
N LYS A 120 -9.37 -2.89 10.88
CA LYS A 120 -9.38 -3.20 9.44
C LYS A 120 -9.92 -2.05 8.60
N GLU A 121 -11.03 -1.43 9.01
CA GLU A 121 -11.61 -0.30 8.28
C GLU A 121 -10.65 0.90 8.28
N SER A 122 -10.05 1.23 9.43
CA SER A 122 -9.11 2.34 9.56
C SER A 122 -7.86 2.12 8.70
N LEU A 123 -7.29 0.92 8.76
CA LEU A 123 -6.13 0.56 7.95
C LEU A 123 -6.48 0.49 6.47
N GLY A 124 -7.67 0.02 6.09
CA GLY A 124 -8.11 -0.03 4.68
C GLY A 124 -8.13 1.34 3.98
N LYS A 125 -8.24 2.43 4.75
CA LYS A 125 -8.20 3.82 4.25
C LYS A 125 -6.82 4.48 4.41
N THR A 126 -5.86 3.79 5.03
CA THR A 126 -4.52 4.31 5.30
C THR A 126 -3.64 4.18 4.05
N SER A 127 -3.08 5.28 3.58
CA SER A 127 -1.98 5.30 2.60
C SER A 127 -0.65 5.59 3.29
N PHE A 128 0.44 5.13 2.70
CA PHE A 128 1.79 5.37 3.21
C PHE A 128 2.54 6.29 2.25
N ASN A 129 2.62 7.56 2.61
CA ASN A 129 3.16 8.61 1.73
C ASN A 129 4.67 8.80 1.88
N SER A 130 5.29 8.13 2.84
CA SER A 130 6.75 8.11 3.01
C SER A 130 7.22 6.82 3.68
N TYR A 131 8.50 6.52 3.54
CA TYR A 131 9.12 5.41 4.25
C TYR A 131 9.06 5.60 5.78
N THR A 132 9.15 6.85 6.25
CA THR A 132 9.03 7.19 7.68
C THR A 132 7.66 6.86 8.24
N GLU A 133 6.59 7.08 7.46
CA GLU A 133 5.23 6.67 7.85
C GLU A 133 5.11 5.16 7.99
N ILE A 134 5.69 4.39 7.05
CA ILE A 134 5.76 2.92 7.16
C ILE A 134 6.46 2.53 8.46
N CYS A 135 7.62 3.12 8.77
CA CYS A 135 8.36 2.84 10.00
C CYS A 135 7.53 3.16 11.25
N SER A 136 6.84 4.31 11.26
CA SER A 136 5.97 4.71 12.36
C SER A 136 4.88 3.67 12.63
N TRP A 137 4.21 3.21 11.58
CA TRP A 137 3.17 2.17 11.70
C TRP A 137 3.73 0.81 12.13
N MET A 138 4.86 0.38 11.57
CA MET A 138 5.49 -0.90 11.93
C MET A 138 6.00 -0.90 13.37
N ASN A 139 6.48 0.25 13.88
CA ASN A 139 6.89 0.39 15.27
C ASN A 139 5.71 0.21 16.25
N LYS A 140 4.47 0.59 15.88
CA LYS A 140 3.27 0.37 16.72
C LYS A 140 2.99 -1.11 16.99
N ILE A 141 3.47 -2.01 16.11
CA ILE A 141 3.37 -3.45 16.29
C ILE A 141 4.70 -4.09 16.72
N GLY A 142 5.66 -3.27 17.16
CA GLY A 142 6.95 -3.71 17.69
C GLY A 142 7.98 -4.11 16.61
N ILE A 143 7.77 -3.74 15.36
CA ILE A 143 8.70 -4.05 14.26
C ILE A 143 9.50 -2.80 13.88
N SER A 144 10.81 -2.84 14.13
CA SER A 144 11.73 -1.79 13.69
C SER A 144 12.28 -2.09 12.31
N LEU A 145 12.20 -1.10 11.41
CA LEU A 145 12.80 -1.16 10.07
C LEU A 145 14.07 -0.28 9.96
N ALA A 146 14.58 0.24 11.07
CA ALA A 146 15.66 1.23 11.09
C ALA A 146 16.97 0.75 10.44
N THR A 147 17.20 -0.56 10.37
CA THR A 147 18.41 -1.18 9.80
C THR A 147 18.28 -1.56 8.33
N PHE A 148 17.10 -1.37 7.73
CA PHE A 148 16.91 -1.65 6.31
C PHE A 148 17.79 -0.71 5.48
N SER A 149 18.55 -1.21 4.51
CA SER A 149 19.56 -0.42 3.79
C SER A 149 18.96 0.51 2.72
N ASN A 150 17.83 0.13 2.12
CA ASN A 150 17.29 0.79 0.93
C ASN A 150 16.16 1.80 1.25
N GLN A 151 16.18 2.40 2.45
CA GLN A 151 15.12 3.32 2.92
C GLN A 151 14.90 4.47 1.94
N ASN A 152 15.99 5.10 1.50
CA ASN A 152 15.95 6.22 0.57
C ASN A 152 15.36 5.80 -0.79
N GLN A 153 15.72 4.62 -1.30
CA GLN A 153 15.19 4.12 -2.57
C GLN A 153 13.68 3.87 -2.49
N ILE A 154 13.20 3.27 -1.40
CA ILE A 154 11.75 3.09 -1.19
C ILE A 154 11.05 4.44 -1.13
N ASN A 155 11.62 5.41 -0.39
CA ASN A 155 11.02 6.73 -0.27
C ASN A 155 10.93 7.46 -1.61
N GLU A 156 11.95 7.36 -2.46
CA GLU A 156 11.92 7.92 -3.81
C GLU A 156 10.90 7.21 -4.72
N LEU A 157 10.73 5.88 -4.59
CA LEU A 157 9.68 5.16 -5.32
C LEU A 157 8.27 5.59 -4.89
N ILE A 158 8.05 5.81 -3.59
CA ILE A 158 6.77 6.33 -3.07
C ILE A 158 6.48 7.72 -3.66
N LYS A 159 7.47 8.63 -3.63
CA LYS A 159 7.34 9.97 -4.25
C LYS A 159 7.11 9.89 -5.76
N ARG A 160 7.79 8.96 -6.45
CA ARG A 160 7.61 8.73 -7.89
C ARG A 160 6.17 8.34 -8.20
N ARG A 161 5.55 7.48 -7.39
CA ARG A 161 4.12 7.16 -7.50
C ARG A 161 3.24 8.40 -7.36
N HIS A 162 3.52 9.30 -6.43
CA HIS A 162 2.73 10.54 -6.30
C HIS A 162 2.84 11.42 -7.55
N LYS A 163 4.05 11.58 -8.10
CA LYS A 163 4.23 12.32 -9.37
C LYS A 163 3.46 11.69 -10.52
N ILE A 164 3.53 10.36 -10.68
CA ILE A 164 2.80 9.64 -11.73
C ILE A 164 1.28 9.84 -11.58
N VAL A 165 0.75 9.66 -10.37
CA VAL A 165 -0.71 9.64 -10.15
C VAL A 165 -1.32 11.04 -10.07
N HIS A 166 -0.61 12.02 -9.49
CA HIS A 166 -1.17 13.35 -9.24
C HIS A 166 -0.70 14.42 -10.21
N GLU A 167 0.50 14.28 -10.78
CA GLU A 167 1.09 15.28 -11.68
C GLU A 167 1.05 14.82 -13.15
N VAL A 168 0.50 13.63 -13.44
CA VAL A 168 0.46 13.01 -14.78
C VAL A 168 1.84 13.06 -15.41
N ASP A 169 2.83 12.61 -14.64
CA ASP A 169 4.23 12.75 -14.99
C ASP A 169 4.54 12.22 -16.39
N GLN A 170 5.05 13.10 -17.25
CA GLN A 170 5.41 12.79 -18.64
C GLN A 170 6.90 12.51 -18.80
N VAL A 171 7.70 12.64 -17.74
CA VAL A 171 9.15 12.47 -17.79
C VAL A 171 9.48 10.99 -17.69
N ALA A 172 10.32 10.48 -18.61
CA ALA A 172 10.82 9.10 -18.59
C ALA A 172 11.67 8.83 -17.34
#